data_AF-A0A966DQT8-F1
#
_entry.id   AF-A0A966DQT8-F1
#
_cell.length_a   1.000
_cell.length_b   1.000
_cell.length_c   1.000
_cell.angle_alpha   90.00
_cell.angle_beta   90.00
_cell.angle_gamma   90.00
#
_symmetry.space_group_name_H-M   'P 1'
#
loop_
_entity.id
_entity.type
_entity.pdbx_description
1 polymer ?
#
loop_
_entity_poly.entity_id
_entity_poly.type
_entity_poly.pdbx_seq_one_letter_code
_entity_poly.pdbx_strand_id
1 'polypeptide(L)'
;MELHYGRIIERKIKISGYSVGDVARLTGVNRRSVHNWFNCRKLNIQTIERIAHALNCDFSPDFPDLFPKGHFSSLESELEDSQMKNGNPVPPESSEAYWINKYLVLLKSYNGLLEGLAQPVQCND
;
A
#
# COMPACT_ATOMS: atom_id res chain seq x y z
N MET A 1 -12.11 31.01 -6.34
CA MET A 1 -11.15 30.04 -6.90
C MET A 1 -11.80 28.68 -6.74
N GLU A 2 -12.16 27.99 -7.83
CA GLU A 2 -12.84 26.68 -7.70
C GLU A 2 -11.86 25.63 -7.15
N LEU A 3 -12.15 25.06 -5.99
CA LEU A 3 -11.39 23.93 -5.47
C LEU A 3 -11.63 22.71 -6.37
N HIS A 4 -10.54 22.18 -6.93
CA HIS A 4 -10.58 20.95 -7.72
C HIS A 4 -10.11 19.76 -6.87
N TYR A 5 -11.05 18.98 -6.35
CA TYR A 5 -10.76 17.93 -5.36
C TYR A 5 -9.80 16.88 -5.91
N GLY A 6 -9.97 16.48 -7.17
CA GLY A 6 -9.08 15.52 -7.82
C GLY A 6 -7.60 15.92 -7.83
N ARG A 7 -7.29 17.21 -8.02
CA ARG A 7 -5.90 17.71 -8.04
C ARG A 7 -5.27 17.74 -6.65
N ILE A 8 -6.08 18.01 -5.62
CA ILE A 8 -5.65 17.99 -4.23
C ILE A 8 -5.27 16.55 -3.83
N ILE A 9 -6.13 15.60 -4.17
CA ILE A 9 -5.90 14.16 -3.90
C ILE A 9 -4.67 13.67 -4.64
N GLU A 10 -4.52 14.00 -5.93
CA GLU A 10 -3.33 13.63 -6.70
C GLU A 10 -2.03 14.14 -6.05
N ARG A 11 -2.03 15.40 -5.63
CA ARG A 11 -0.87 15.99 -4.94
C ARG A 11 -0.57 15.24 -3.63
N LYS A 12 -1.59 14.94 -2.83
CA LYS A 12 -1.42 14.22 -1.57
C LYS A 12 -0.86 12.83 -1.78
N ILE A 13 -1.41 12.08 -2.76
CA ILE A 13 -0.92 10.75 -3.15
C ILE A 13 0.56 10.80 -3.53
N LYS A 14 0.95 11.78 -4.35
CA LYS A 14 2.35 11.99 -4.76
C LYS A 14 3.27 12.28 -3.59
N ILE A 15 2.85 13.12 -2.64
CA ILE A 15 3.62 13.44 -1.42
C ILE A 15 3.76 12.22 -0.51
N SER A 16 2.71 11.42 -0.38
CA SER A 16 2.73 10.18 0.41
C SER A 16 3.55 9.04 -0.22
N GLY A 17 4.02 9.19 -1.47
CA GLY A 17 4.90 8.22 -2.13
C GLY A 17 4.19 7.03 -2.77
N TYR A 18 2.86 6.99 -2.79
CA TYR A 18 2.10 5.90 -3.40
C TYR A 18 1.94 6.07 -4.91
N SER A 19 2.04 4.97 -5.66
CA SER A 19 1.72 4.97 -7.09
C SER A 19 0.22 4.85 -7.33
N VAL A 20 -0.26 5.23 -8.52
CA VAL A 20 -1.66 5.02 -8.92
C VAL A 20 -2.07 3.55 -8.82
N GLY A 21 -1.14 2.63 -9.07
CA GLY A 21 -1.36 1.20 -8.91
C GLY A 21 -1.60 0.79 -7.45
N ASP A 22 -0.87 1.40 -6.53
CA ASP A 22 -1.02 1.14 -5.09
C ASP A 22 -2.35 1.68 -4.58
N VAL A 23 -2.73 2.90 -4.97
CA VAL A 23 -4.03 3.47 -4.60
C VAL A 23 -5.18 2.61 -5.13
N ALA A 24 -5.08 2.13 -6.37
CA ALA A 24 -6.05 1.21 -6.97
C ALA A 24 -6.17 -0.10 -6.17
N ARG A 25 -5.04 -0.69 -5.78
CA ARG A 25 -4.98 -1.91 -4.96
C ARG A 25 -5.59 -1.72 -3.57
N LEU A 26 -5.19 -0.64 -2.87
CA LEU A 26 -5.64 -0.35 -1.51
C LEU A 26 -7.11 0.04 -1.43
N THR A 27 -7.64 0.71 -2.47
CA THR A 27 -9.05 1.12 -2.51
C THR A 27 -9.96 0.12 -3.24
N GLY A 28 -9.42 -0.98 -3.76
CA GLY A 28 -10.18 -2.03 -4.44
C GLY A 28 -10.85 -1.59 -5.74
N VAL A 29 -10.25 -0.68 -6.50
CA VAL A 29 -10.77 -0.23 -7.81
C VAL A 29 -9.75 -0.38 -8.93
N ASN A 30 -10.21 -0.24 -10.17
CA ASN A 30 -9.32 -0.21 -11.31
C ASN A 30 -8.51 1.10 -11.37
N ARG A 31 -7.28 1.04 -11.88
CA ARG A 31 -6.37 2.19 -12.11
C ARG A 31 -7.04 3.30 -12.92
N ARG A 32 -7.89 2.96 -13.90
CA ARG A 32 -8.64 3.94 -14.69
C ARG A 32 -9.57 4.80 -13.83
N SER A 33 -10.19 4.21 -12.79
CA SER A 33 -11.05 4.94 -11.86
C SER A 33 -10.24 5.96 -11.05
N VAL A 34 -9.03 5.59 -10.64
CA VAL A 34 -8.12 6.50 -9.92
C VAL A 34 -7.73 7.70 -10.79
N HIS A 35 -7.38 7.47 -12.06
CA HIS A 35 -7.13 8.57 -13.00
C HIS A 35 -8.36 9.45 -13.22
N ASN A 36 -9.55 8.86 -13.30
CA ASN A 36 -10.79 9.62 -13.42
C ASN A 36 -11.01 10.52 -12.19
N TRP A 37 -10.73 10.05 -10.98
CA TRP A 37 -10.85 10.85 -9.77
C TRP A 37 -10.01 12.11 -9.81
N PHE A 38 -8.80 12.05 -10.40
CA PHE A 38 -7.92 13.22 -10.52
C PHE A 38 -8.50 14.33 -11.42
N ASN A 39 -9.32 13.94 -12.40
CA ASN A 39 -9.97 14.87 -13.33
C ASN A 39 -11.36 15.33 -12.84
N CYS A 40 -11.88 14.76 -11.75
CA CYS A 40 -13.16 15.17 -11.17
C CYS A 40 -12.99 16.43 -10.30
N ARG A 41 -13.75 17.49 -10.63
CA ARG A 41 -13.78 18.73 -9.83
C ARG A 41 -14.33 18.50 -8.43
N LYS A 42 -15.44 17.77 -8.35
CA LYS A 42 -16.09 17.35 -7.11
C LYS A 42 -16.08 15.83 -7.05
N LEU A 43 -15.30 15.28 -6.12
CA LEU A 43 -15.29 13.86 -5.83
C LEU A 43 -16.24 13.58 -4.66
N ASN A 44 -16.86 12.40 -4.65
CA ASN A 44 -17.72 11.98 -3.55
C ASN A 44 -16.90 11.87 -2.26
N ILE A 45 -17.43 12.41 -1.16
CA ILE A 45 -16.83 12.41 0.19
C ILE A 45 -16.43 11.00 0.60
N GLN A 46 -17.31 10.02 0.37
CA GLN A 46 -17.07 8.59 0.66
C GLN A 46 -15.82 8.04 -0.06
N THR A 47 -15.55 8.51 -1.27
CA THR A 47 -14.35 8.10 -2.02
C THR A 47 -13.10 8.75 -1.43
N ILE A 48 -13.20 10.00 -1.00
CA ILE A 48 -12.09 10.71 -0.35
C ILE A 48 -11.74 10.05 0.99
N GLU A 49 -12.74 9.73 1.80
CA GLU A 49 -12.57 8.98 3.06
C GLU A 49 -11.89 7.65 2.81
N ARG A 50 -12.39 6.86 1.85
CA ARG A 50 -11.78 5.57 1.54
C ARG A 50 -10.32 5.69 1.12
N ILE A 51 -9.96 6.74 0.38
CA ILE A 51 -8.57 7.03 0.03
C ILE A 51 -7.76 7.46 1.27
N ALA A 52 -8.36 8.26 2.16
CA ALA A 52 -7.76 8.67 3.42
C ALA A 52 -7.36 7.47 4.27
N HIS A 53 -8.32 6.58 4.54
CA HIS A 53 -8.13 5.33 5.29
C HIS A 53 -7.09 4.44 4.61
N ALA A 54 -7.18 4.28 3.29
CA ALA A 54 -6.24 3.46 2.53
C ALA A 54 -4.79 3.95 2.59
N LEU A 55 -4.57 5.27 2.68
CA LEU A 55 -3.23 5.88 2.63
C LEU A 55 -2.72 6.35 3.99
N ASN A 56 -3.51 6.15 5.06
CA ASN A 56 -3.25 6.73 6.38
C ASN A 56 -2.94 8.24 6.34
N CYS A 57 -3.72 8.99 5.55
CA CYS A 57 -3.48 10.40 5.28
C CYS A 57 -4.63 11.27 5.78
N ASP A 58 -4.30 12.37 6.46
CA ASP A 58 -5.28 13.37 6.87
C ASP A 58 -5.55 14.38 5.74
N PHE A 59 -6.83 14.45 5.33
CA PHE A 59 -7.37 15.37 4.34
C PHE A 59 -8.18 16.52 4.95
N SER A 60 -8.38 16.56 6.28
CA SER A 60 -9.04 17.67 6.99
C SER A 60 -8.43 19.06 6.70
N PRO A 61 -7.10 19.27 6.64
CA PRO A 61 -6.56 20.60 6.31
C PRO A 61 -6.84 21.01 4.86
N ASP A 62 -7.01 20.05 3.96
CA ASP A 62 -7.23 20.29 2.54
C ASP A 62 -8.74 20.52 2.22
N PHE A 63 -9.63 19.94 3.03
CA PHE A 63 -11.09 20.08 2.89
C PHE A 63 -11.76 20.41 4.23
N PRO A 64 -11.53 21.60 4.80
CA PRO A 64 -12.09 21.99 6.10
C PRO A 64 -13.62 22.07 6.07
N ASP A 65 -14.23 22.31 4.91
CA ASP A 65 -15.69 22.36 4.74
C ASP A 65 -16.34 20.97 4.75
N LEU A 66 -15.58 19.92 4.45
CA LEU A 66 -16.07 18.55 4.34
C LEU A 66 -15.71 17.70 5.55
N PHE A 67 -14.52 17.91 6.13
CA PHE A 67 -13.99 17.11 7.22
C PHE A 67 -13.58 17.99 8.39
N PRO A 68 -14.32 17.92 9.52
CA PRO A 68 -13.92 18.56 10.76
C PRO A 68 -12.52 18.12 11.21
N LYS A 69 -11.82 18.99 11.95
CA LYS A 69 -10.52 18.65 12.53
C LYS A 69 -10.65 17.41 13.42
N GLY A 70 -9.82 16.40 13.18
CA GLY A 70 -9.85 15.13 13.92
C GLY A 70 -10.75 14.05 13.32
N HIS A 71 -11.42 14.29 12.19
CA HIS A 71 -12.24 13.28 11.49
C HIS A 71 -11.45 12.00 11.17
N PHE A 72 -10.16 12.13 10.90
CA PHE A 72 -9.27 11.01 10.54
C PHE A 72 -8.39 10.53 11.71
N SER A 73 -8.65 10.98 12.94
CA SER A 73 -7.82 10.64 14.12
C SER A 73 -7.86 9.15 14.49
N SER A 74 -8.85 8.39 14.00
CA SER A 74 -8.99 6.95 14.29
C SER A 74 -8.19 6.05 13.35
N LEU A 75 -7.63 6.56 12.25
CA LEU A 75 -6.92 5.72 11.27
C LEU A 75 -5.71 4.99 11.86
N GLU A 76 -5.06 5.56 12.87
CA GLU A 76 -3.88 4.98 13.51
C GLU A 76 -4.23 3.69 14.30
N SER A 77 -5.49 3.53 14.72
CA SER A 77 -5.96 2.39 15.51
C SER A 77 -6.31 1.15 14.68
N GLU A 78 -6.58 1.28 13.38
CA GLU A 78 -7.13 0.18 12.56
C GLU A 78 -6.05 -0.75 11.97
N LEU A 79 -4.78 -0.31 11.98
CA LEU A 79 -3.65 -1.12 11.49
C LEU A 79 -3.30 -2.27 12.44
N GLU A 80 -3.62 -2.16 13.72
CA GLU A 80 -3.37 -3.24 14.70
C GLU A 80 -4.44 -4.35 14.63
N ASP A 81 -5.68 -4.01 14.28
CA ASP A 81 -6.79 -5.00 14.21
C ASP A 81 -6.88 -5.73 12.85
N SER A 82 -6.26 -5.19 11.80
CA SER A 82 -6.32 -5.76 10.44
C SER A 82 -5.38 -6.97 10.24
N GLN A 83 -4.40 -7.19 11.12
CA GLN A 83 -3.55 -8.38 11.07
C GLN A 83 -4.23 -9.63 11.66
N MET A 84 -5.42 -9.49 12.24
CA MET A 84 -6.08 -10.54 13.02
C MET A 84 -7.54 -10.79 12.61
N LYS A 85 -7.98 -10.50 11.38
CA LYS A 85 -9.27 -10.95 10.84
C LYS A 85 -9.33 -10.72 9.34
N ASN A 86 -9.23 -11.79 8.56
CA ASN A 86 -10.19 -12.14 7.51
C ASN A 86 -9.66 -13.31 6.67
N GLY A 87 -10.18 -14.49 6.98
CA GLY A 87 -9.97 -15.72 6.22
C GLY A 87 -10.70 -15.68 4.88
N ASN A 88 -10.06 -15.07 3.89
CA ASN A 88 -10.26 -15.42 2.48
C ASN A 88 -8.91 -15.93 1.97
N PRO A 89 -8.79 -17.21 1.54
CA PRO A 89 -7.57 -17.70 0.94
C PRO A 89 -7.42 -17.04 -0.43
N VAL A 90 -6.72 -15.91 -0.47
CA VAL A 90 -6.18 -15.36 -1.71
C VAL A 90 -5.28 -16.46 -2.30
N PRO A 91 -5.47 -16.87 -3.56
CA PRO A 91 -4.64 -17.89 -4.19
C PRO A 91 -3.17 -17.54 -3.98
N PRO A 92 -2.35 -18.46 -3.45
CA PRO A 92 -0.99 -18.16 -2.98
C PRO A 92 -0.12 -17.54 -4.09
N GLU A 93 -0.43 -17.82 -5.35
CA GLU A 93 0.29 -17.34 -6.53
C GLU A 93 0.17 -15.84 -6.85
N SER A 94 -0.82 -15.12 -6.29
CA SER A 94 -1.03 -13.69 -6.59
C SER A 94 -0.55 -12.76 -5.47
N SER A 95 -0.01 -13.30 -4.37
CA SER A 95 0.50 -12.49 -3.27
C SER A 95 1.98 -12.18 -3.47
N GLU A 96 2.33 -10.91 -3.40
CA GLU A 96 3.73 -10.43 -3.44
C GLU A 96 4.58 -11.11 -2.35
N ALA A 97 3.97 -11.36 -1.18
CA ALA A 97 4.58 -12.08 -0.08
C ALA A 97 4.93 -13.55 -0.42
N TYR A 98 4.16 -14.21 -1.29
CA TYR A 98 4.45 -15.59 -1.70
C TYR A 98 5.71 -15.67 -2.55
N TRP A 99 5.85 -14.75 -3.52
CA TRP A 99 7.03 -14.71 -4.38
C TRP A 99 8.27 -14.23 -3.62
N ILE A 100 8.12 -13.29 -2.68
CA ILE A 100 9.21 -12.88 -1.76
C ILE A 100 9.70 -14.09 -0.95
N ASN A 101 8.79 -14.85 -0.33
CA ASN A 101 9.16 -16.04 0.45
C ASN A 101 9.81 -17.12 -0.41
N LYS A 102 9.29 -17.39 -1.61
CA LYS A 102 9.86 -18.37 -2.54
C LYS A 102 11.29 -18.00 -2.96
N TYR A 103 11.52 -16.71 -3.26
CA TYR A 103 12.84 -16.19 -3.60
C TYR A 103 13.81 -16.28 -2.40
N LEU A 104 13.35 -15.97 -1.20
CA LEU A 104 14.14 -16.04 0.03
C LEU A 104 14.58 -17.48 0.33
N VAL A 105 13.69 -18.46 0.18
CA VAL A 105 14.03 -19.89 0.32
C VAL A 105 15.09 -20.31 -0.69
N LEU A 106 14.96 -19.88 -1.94
CA LEU A 106 15.94 -20.18 -2.99
C LEU A 106 17.33 -19.62 -2.64
N LEU A 107 17.41 -18.34 -2.25
CA LEU A 107 18.67 -17.71 -1.84
C LEU A 107 19.32 -18.42 -0.66
N LYS A 108 18.54 -18.80 0.37
CA LYS A 108 19.05 -19.56 1.51
C LYS A 108 19.62 -20.91 1.08
N SER A 109 18.91 -21.63 0.20
CA SER A 109 19.38 -22.92 -0.31
C SER A 109 20.68 -22.80 -1.09
N TYR A 110 20.81 -21.76 -1.93
CA TYR A 110 22.00 -21.52 -2.72
C TYR A 110 23.19 -21.10 -1.85
N ASN A 111 22.98 -20.22 -0.88
CA ASN A 111 24.01 -19.81 0.05
C ASN A 111 24.51 -21.00 0.90
N GLY A 112 23.61 -21.89 1.34
CA GLY A 112 24.01 -23.11 2.04
C GLY A 112 24.87 -24.04 1.19
N LEU A 113 24.60 -24.15 -0.12
CA LEU A 113 25.45 -24.91 -1.04
C LEU A 113 26.82 -24.26 -1.21
N LEU A 114 26.88 -22.93 -1.33
CA LEU A 114 28.14 -22.20 -1.42
C LEU A 114 28.97 -22.34 -0.14
N GLU A 115 28.35 -22.28 1.03
CA GLU A 115 29.02 -22.52 2.32
C GLU A 115 29.54 -23.95 2.43
N GLY A 116 28.81 -24.93 1.91
CA GLY A 116 29.27 -26.32 1.83
C GLY A 116 30.44 -26.53 0.87
N LEU A 117 30.52 -25.74 -0.21
CA LEU A 117 31.63 -25.78 -1.18
C LEU A 117 32.84 -24.93 -0.73
N ALA A 118 32.64 -24.00 0.20
CA ALA A 118 33.68 -23.12 0.74
C ALA A 118 34.47 -23.74 1.89
N GLN A 119 34.30 -25.03 2.19
CA GLN A 119 35.14 -25.68 3.18
C GLN A 119 36.60 -25.70 2.71
N PRO A 120 37.56 -25.21 3.52
CA PRO A 120 38.96 -25.24 3.16
C PRO A 120 39.38 -26.70 2.94
N VAL A 121 39.99 -26.96 1.79
CA VAL A 121 40.69 -28.21 1.51
C VAL A 121 41.68 -28.44 2.67
N GLN A 122 41.36 -29.39 3.55
CA GLN A 122 42.30 -29.88 4.54
C GLN A 122 43.31 -30.73 3.76
N CYS A 123 44.42 -30.11 3.36
CA CYS A 123 45.61 -30.85 2.94
C CYS A 123 46.11 -31.61 4.18
N ASN A 124 45.81 -32.90 4.26
CA ASN A 124 46.47 -33.80 5.19
C ASN A 124 47.72 -34.39 4.50
N ASP A 125 48.83 -34.25 5.23
CA ASP A 125 50.21 -34.76 5.09
C ASP A 125 51.12 -34.14 4.01
#